data_AF-A0A9D6DTU5-F1
#
_entry.id   AF-A0A9D6DTU5-F1
#
_cell.length_a   1.000
_cell.length_b   1.000
_cell.length_c   1.000
_cell.angle_alpha   90.00
_cell.angle_beta   90.00
_cell.angle_gamma   90.00
#
_symmetry.space_group_name_H-M   'P 1'
#
loop_
_entity.id
_entity.type
_entity.pdbx_description
1 polymer ?
#
loop_
_entity_poly.entity_id
_entity_poly.type
_entity_poly.pdbx_seq_one_letter_code
_entity_poly.pdbx_strand_id
1 'polypeptide(L)'
;MKIRGLFFFFLWILPPGFGMILAESSAQAGELESPVYTARGKRDPFVPLVTASARHVEGLLGAETAEDITVEGVVYDPKGGSVVIVSGTLLKEGETVGGVKVVEVKPEGVLFSIHGVESFKPMYPREEDQKRA
;
A
#
# COMPACT_ATOMS: atom_id res chain seq x y z
N MET A 1 -7.06 65.88 17.57
CA MET A 1 -5.97 66.75 17.12
C MET A 1 -4.71 65.90 16.96
N LYS A 2 -4.18 65.82 15.74
CA LYS A 2 -2.87 65.24 15.39
C LYS A 2 -1.87 66.39 15.31
N ILE A 3 -0.78 66.32 16.06
CA ILE A 3 0.40 67.17 15.85
C ILE A 3 1.60 66.23 15.73
N ARG A 4 2.38 66.48 14.68
CA ARG A 4 3.46 65.65 14.13
C ARG A 4 4.81 66.13 14.66
N GLY A 5 5.74 65.19 14.68
CA GLY A 5 7.16 65.44 14.38
C GLY A 5 8.09 65.34 15.57
N LEU A 6 9.38 65.08 15.41
CA LEU A 6 10.20 64.70 14.24
C LEU A 6 11.63 64.60 14.82
N PHE A 7 12.33 63.46 14.61
CA PHE A 7 13.81 63.34 14.55
C PHE A 7 14.65 63.80 15.77
N PHE A 8 15.82 63.30 16.12
CA PHE A 8 16.74 62.21 15.79
C PHE A 8 17.87 62.35 16.84
N PHE A 9 18.86 61.45 16.84
CA PHE A 9 20.14 61.59 17.56
C PHE A 9 20.12 61.43 19.09
N PHE A 10 20.35 60.20 19.56
CA PHE A 10 21.67 59.89 20.13
C PHE A 10 21.85 58.37 20.26
N LEU A 11 22.49 57.78 19.25
CA LEU A 11 23.12 56.47 19.29
C LEU A 11 24.58 56.69 19.69
N TRP A 12 24.98 56.23 20.89
CA TRP A 12 26.34 56.00 21.40
C TRP A 12 26.22 55.99 22.94
N ILE A 13 26.61 55.01 23.74
CA ILE A 13 27.74 54.07 23.72
C ILE A 13 27.37 52.87 24.60
N LEU A 14 27.66 51.67 24.09
CA LEU A 14 27.73 50.40 24.81
C LEU A 14 28.99 50.43 25.71
N PRO A 15 28.93 49.98 26.97
CA PRO A 15 29.96 49.03 27.37
C PRO A 15 29.41 47.81 28.13
N PRO A 16 30.21 46.74 28.14
CA PRO A 16 29.76 45.35 28.08
C PRO A 16 29.67 44.78 29.48
N GLY A 17 28.49 44.25 29.83
CA GLY A 17 28.28 43.58 31.10
C GLY A 17 27.37 42.38 31.02
N PHE A 18 27.10 41.87 29.81
CA PHE A 18 26.36 40.62 29.63
C PHE A 18 27.29 39.43 29.80
N GLY A 19 27.90 39.34 30.98
CA GLY A 19 28.55 38.14 31.48
C GLY A 19 27.72 37.61 32.63
N MET A 20 26.57 36.99 32.34
CA MET A 20 25.90 36.11 33.30
C MET A 20 24.99 35.12 32.56
N ILE A 21 25.53 33.90 32.46
CA ILE A 21 24.81 32.61 32.50
C ILE A 21 23.93 32.31 31.29
N LEU A 22 24.56 31.81 30.22
CA LEU A 22 23.96 30.77 29.39
C LEU A 22 23.75 29.54 30.28
N ALA A 23 22.57 29.40 30.86
CA ALA A 23 22.08 28.10 31.33
C ALA A 23 21.56 27.36 30.10
N GLU A 24 22.46 26.77 29.33
CA GLU A 24 22.08 25.71 28.39
C GLU A 24 21.62 24.52 29.23
N SER A 25 20.31 24.43 29.44
CA SER A 25 19.69 23.18 29.84
C SER A 25 19.93 22.20 28.71
N SER A 26 20.94 21.34 28.86
CA SER A 26 21.17 20.21 27.98
C SER A 26 19.88 19.40 27.90
N ALA A 27 19.19 19.51 26.76
CA ALA A 27 18.15 18.56 26.41
C ALA A 27 18.82 17.19 26.42
N GLN A 28 18.49 16.37 27.42
CA GLN A 28 18.86 14.98 27.45
C GLN A 28 18.18 14.33 26.24
N ALA A 29 18.91 14.22 25.13
CA ALA A 29 18.52 13.39 24.02
C ALA A 29 18.52 11.96 24.57
N GLY A 30 17.34 11.45 24.93
CA GLY A 30 17.17 10.04 25.23
C GLY A 30 17.65 9.27 24.00
N GLU A 31 18.72 8.52 24.16
CA GLU A 31 19.20 7.57 23.18
C GLU A 31 18.07 6.59 22.94
N LEU A 32 17.38 6.74 21.81
CA LEU A 32 16.42 5.76 21.35
C LEU A 32 17.24 4.53 20.96
N GLU A 33 17.55 3.68 21.94
CA GLU A 33 18.04 2.34 21.67
C GLU A 33 17.04 1.70 20.70
N SER A 34 17.47 1.54 19.45
CA SER A 34 16.64 0.88 18.45
C SER A 34 16.47 -0.57 18.92
N PRO A 35 15.24 -1.06 19.14
CA PRO A 35 15.05 -2.41 19.64
C PRO A 35 15.62 -3.39 18.61
N VAL A 36 16.74 -4.03 18.94
CA VAL A 36 17.40 -5.02 18.08
C VAL A 36 16.61 -6.33 18.15
N TYR A 37 16.04 -6.74 17.03
CA TYR A 37 15.33 -8.00 16.93
C TYR A 37 16.28 -9.19 17.17
N THR A 38 15.99 -10.01 18.19
CA THR A 38 16.75 -11.22 18.48
C THR A 38 16.00 -12.44 17.98
N ALA A 39 16.51 -13.06 16.92
CA ALA A 39 15.81 -14.11 16.18
C ALA A 39 15.53 -15.41 16.99
N ARG A 40 16.28 -15.69 18.07
CA ARG A 40 16.13 -16.90 18.93
C ARG A 40 15.89 -18.21 18.14
N GLY A 41 16.58 -18.39 17.02
CA GLY A 41 16.46 -19.57 16.15
C GLY A 41 15.22 -19.60 15.22
N LYS A 42 14.42 -18.53 15.20
CA LYS A 42 13.35 -18.29 14.21
C LYS A 42 13.89 -17.48 13.03
N ARG A 43 13.20 -17.51 11.89
CA ARG A 43 13.55 -16.65 10.75
C ARG A 43 13.37 -15.19 11.15
N ASP A 44 14.27 -14.34 10.67
CA ASP A 44 14.11 -12.90 10.80
C ASP A 44 12.90 -12.45 9.96
N PRO A 45 11.86 -11.84 10.57
CA PRO A 45 10.68 -11.36 9.86
C PRO A 45 10.99 -10.14 9.00
N PHE A 46 12.11 -9.44 9.25
CA PHE A 46 12.56 -8.29 8.47
C PHE A 46 13.42 -8.69 7.27
N VAL A 47 13.81 -9.96 7.16
CA VAL A 47 14.43 -10.49 5.94
C VAL A 47 13.31 -10.97 5.00
N PRO A 48 13.11 -10.28 3.87
CA PRO A 48 12.06 -10.65 2.92
C PRO A 48 12.38 -12.01 2.29
N LEU A 49 11.33 -12.81 2.08
CA LEU A 49 11.47 -14.12 1.42
C LEU A 49 11.71 -13.97 -0.09
N VAL A 50 11.25 -12.86 -0.66
CA VAL A 50 11.32 -12.58 -2.10
C VAL A 50 12.31 -11.43 -2.29
N THR A 51 13.38 -11.67 -3.06
CA THR A 51 14.39 -10.68 -3.45
C THR A 51 14.13 -10.22 -4.88
N ALA A 52 14.67 -9.07 -5.30
CA ALA A 52 14.48 -8.54 -6.66
C ALA A 52 14.96 -9.48 -7.80
N SER A 53 15.77 -10.49 -7.46
CA SER A 53 16.23 -11.55 -8.37
C SER A 53 15.28 -12.75 -8.48
N ALA A 54 14.27 -12.86 -7.60
CA ALA A 54 13.22 -13.85 -7.72
C ALA A 54 12.29 -13.41 -8.85
N ARG A 55 12.26 -14.17 -9.96
CA ARG A 55 11.26 -13.99 -11.01
C ARG A 55 9.90 -14.36 -10.43
N HIS A 56 9.22 -13.38 -9.85
CA HIS A 56 7.82 -13.50 -9.50
C HIS A 56 7.04 -13.22 -10.78
N VAL A 57 6.41 -14.24 -11.36
CA VAL A 57 5.34 -14.01 -12.32
C VAL A 57 4.12 -13.64 -11.47
N GLU A 58 4.05 -12.38 -11.03
CA GLU A 58 2.87 -11.85 -10.35
C GLU A 58 1.79 -11.54 -11.38
N GLY A 59 0.54 -11.87 -11.04
CA GLY A 59 -0.63 -11.40 -11.76
C GLY A 59 -1.09 -12.29 -12.91
N LEU A 60 -1.68 -11.66 -13.91
CA LEU A 60 -2.42 -12.32 -14.99
C LEU A 60 -1.56 -12.59 -16.25
N LEU A 61 -0.31 -12.14 -16.24
CA LEU A 61 0.62 -12.28 -17.36
C LEU A 61 1.07 -13.73 -17.49
N GLY A 62 0.43 -14.48 -18.39
CA GLY A 62 0.73 -15.89 -18.66
C GLY A 62 -0.32 -16.87 -18.15
N ALA A 63 -1.48 -16.40 -17.71
CA ALA A 63 -2.62 -17.28 -17.44
C ALA A 63 -3.16 -17.86 -18.76
N GLU A 64 -3.06 -19.17 -18.93
CA GLU A 64 -3.55 -19.86 -20.13
C GLU A 64 -4.95 -20.43 -19.88
N THR A 65 -5.26 -20.76 -18.63
CA THR A 65 -6.51 -21.43 -18.23
C THR A 65 -7.19 -20.73 -17.04
N ALA A 66 -8.45 -21.07 -16.80
CA ALA A 66 -9.24 -20.52 -15.70
C ALA A 66 -8.76 -21.03 -14.33
N GLU A 67 -8.03 -22.14 -14.32
CA GLU A 67 -7.42 -22.77 -13.16
C GLU A 67 -6.20 -21.98 -12.68
N ASP A 68 -5.48 -21.32 -13.58
CA ASP A 68 -4.30 -20.51 -13.28
C ASP A 68 -4.63 -19.19 -12.57
N ILE A 69 -5.89 -18.76 -12.64
CA ILE A 69 -6.37 -17.53 -12.01
C ILE A 69 -7.08 -17.82 -10.69
N THR A 70 -6.78 -16.99 -9.69
CA THR A 70 -7.43 -17.04 -8.38
C THR A 70 -8.24 -15.76 -8.16
N VAL A 71 -9.54 -15.92 -7.95
CA VAL A 71 -10.43 -14.81 -7.54
C VAL A 71 -10.30 -14.65 -6.04
N GLU A 72 -9.83 -13.50 -5.62
CA GLU A 72 -9.63 -13.17 -4.20
C GLU A 72 -10.84 -12.42 -3.63
N GLY A 73 -11.49 -11.60 -4.46
CA GLY A 73 -12.58 -10.75 -4.03
C GLY A 73 -13.45 -10.24 -5.16
N VAL A 74 -14.72 -10.02 -4.86
CA VAL A 74 -15.68 -9.36 -5.74
C VAL A 74 -16.36 -8.23 -4.99
N VAL A 75 -16.36 -7.04 -5.59
CA VAL A 75 -17.19 -5.90 -5.18
C VAL A 75 -18.28 -5.74 -6.23
N TYR A 76 -19.50 -6.17 -5.89
CA TYR A 76 -20.64 -6.10 -6.81
C TYR A 76 -21.42 -4.80 -6.59
N ASP A 77 -21.48 -3.96 -7.61
CA ASP A 77 -22.32 -2.75 -7.63
C ASP A 77 -23.02 -2.61 -8.99
N PRO A 78 -24.31 -2.96 -9.09
CA PRO A 78 -25.05 -2.90 -10.35
C PRO A 78 -25.30 -1.46 -10.85
N LYS A 79 -25.01 -0.43 -10.05
CA LYS A 79 -25.20 0.99 -10.42
C LYS A 79 -23.87 1.72 -10.63
N GLY A 80 -22.87 1.44 -9.79
CA GLY A 80 -21.54 2.06 -9.80
C GLY A 80 -20.48 1.31 -10.61
N GLY A 81 -20.81 0.09 -11.06
CA GLY A 81 -19.91 -0.79 -11.79
C GLY A 81 -19.21 -1.77 -10.86
N SER A 82 -19.27 -3.04 -11.23
CA SER A 82 -18.66 -4.12 -10.46
C SER A 82 -17.16 -4.24 -10.71
N VAL A 83 -16.45 -4.73 -9.69
CA VAL A 83 -15.00 -4.87 -9.67
C VAL A 83 -14.63 -6.24 -9.11
N VAL A 84 -13.59 -6.85 -9.66
CA VAL A 84 -13.01 -8.11 -9.17
C VAL A 84 -11.53 -7.94 -8.85
N ILE A 85 -11.05 -8.63 -7.81
CA ILE A 85 -9.64 -8.77 -7.47
C ILE A 85 -9.21 -10.17 -7.89
N VAL A 86 -8.28 -10.25 -8.86
CA VAL A 86 -7.79 -11.51 -9.44
C VAL A 86 -6.27 -11.49 -9.46
N SER A 87 -5.65 -12.48 -8.80
CA SER A 87 -4.18 -12.59 -8.70
C SER A 87 -3.54 -11.25 -8.28
N GLY A 88 -4.07 -10.61 -7.24
CA GLY A 88 -3.65 -9.29 -6.74
C GLY A 88 -3.98 -8.08 -7.64
N THR A 89 -4.59 -8.27 -8.81
CA THR A 89 -4.93 -7.20 -9.75
C THR A 89 -6.41 -6.86 -9.68
N LEU A 90 -6.74 -5.57 -9.60
CA LEU A 90 -8.10 -5.06 -9.58
C LEU A 90 -8.58 -4.79 -11.01
N LEU A 91 -9.67 -5.45 -11.43
CA LEU A 91 -10.23 -5.35 -12.78
C LEU A 91 -11.72 -5.03 -12.77
N LYS A 92 -12.17 -4.32 -13.80
CA LYS A 92 -13.58 -4.05 -14.08
C LYS A 92 -14.12 -4.93 -15.20
N GLU A 93 -15.45 -5.04 -15.28
CA GLU A 93 -16.11 -5.65 -16.45
C GLU A 93 -15.64 -5.01 -17.76
N GLY A 94 -15.34 -5.86 -18.75
CA GLY A 94 -14.80 -5.47 -20.04
C GLY A 94 -13.28 -5.27 -20.08
N GLU A 95 -12.61 -5.16 -18.93
CA GLU A 95 -11.16 -4.99 -18.85
C GLU A 95 -10.41 -6.27 -19.23
N THR A 96 -9.24 -6.13 -19.84
CA THR A 96 -8.41 -7.25 -20.28
C THR A 96 -6.95 -7.02 -19.88
N VAL A 97 -6.36 -7.99 -19.17
CA VAL A 97 -4.96 -7.98 -18.76
C VAL A 97 -4.36 -9.37 -18.95
N GLY A 98 -3.19 -9.45 -19.59
CA GLY A 98 -2.48 -10.72 -19.76
C GLY A 98 -3.21 -11.78 -20.59
N GLY A 99 -4.18 -11.40 -21.42
CA GLY A 99 -5.02 -12.34 -22.19
C GLY A 99 -6.29 -12.80 -21.46
N VAL A 100 -6.47 -12.39 -20.20
CA VAL A 100 -7.66 -12.63 -19.39
C VAL A 100 -8.58 -11.42 -19.48
N LYS A 101 -9.79 -11.62 -19.98
CA LYS A 101 -10.85 -10.61 -20.03
C LYS A 101 -11.91 -10.88 -18.98
N VAL A 102 -12.30 -9.86 -18.22
CA VAL A 102 -13.48 -9.93 -17.35
C VAL A 102 -14.71 -9.68 -18.20
N VAL A 103 -15.57 -10.69 -18.35
CA VAL A 103 -16.80 -10.57 -19.15
C VAL A 103 -17.92 -10.00 -18.31
N GLU A 104 -18.15 -10.57 -17.13
CA GLU A 104 -19.26 -10.20 -16.24
C GLU A 104 -18.89 -10.54 -14.79
N VAL A 105 -19.23 -9.67 -13.85
CA VAL A 105 -19.01 -9.84 -12.43
C VAL A 105 -20.36 -10.01 -11.73
N LYS A 106 -20.55 -11.13 -11.04
CA LYS A 106 -21.78 -11.48 -10.31
C LYS A 106 -21.52 -11.62 -8.81
N PRO A 107 -22.57 -11.55 -7.97
CA PRO A 107 -22.44 -11.81 -6.53
C PRO A 107 -21.82 -13.19 -6.22
N GLU A 108 -22.12 -14.19 -7.03
CA GLU A 108 -21.67 -15.57 -6.86
C GLU A 108 -20.24 -15.85 -7.39
N GLY A 109 -19.68 -14.96 -8.22
CA GLY A 109 -18.42 -15.19 -8.91
C GLY A 109 -18.28 -14.39 -10.18
N VAL A 110 -17.31 -14.75 -11.02
CA VAL A 110 -16.92 -13.94 -12.18
C VAL A 110 -16.78 -14.80 -13.43
N LEU A 111 -17.29 -14.28 -14.55
CA LEU A 111 -17.12 -14.87 -15.88
C LEU A 111 -15.88 -14.26 -16.54
N PHE A 112 -14.90 -15.11 -16.87
CA PHE A 112 -13.69 -14.73 -17.57
C PHE A 112 -13.68 -15.29 -18.99
N SER A 113 -13.06 -14.56 -19.90
CA SER A 113 -12.71 -15.04 -21.25
C SER A 113 -11.19 -15.07 -21.38
N ILE A 114 -10.62 -16.26 -21.53
CA ILE A 114 -9.18 -16.47 -21.73
C ILE A 114 -9.00 -17.10 -23.11
N HIS A 115 -8.27 -16.41 -24.01
CA HIS A 115 -8.11 -16.84 -25.40
C HIS A 115 -9.42 -17.17 -26.16
N GLY A 116 -10.53 -16.53 -25.77
CA GLY A 116 -11.86 -16.75 -26.36
C GLY A 116 -12.65 -17.92 -25.76
N VAL A 117 -12.11 -18.59 -24.75
CA VAL A 117 -12.83 -19.60 -23.96
C VAL A 117 -13.41 -18.93 -22.73
N GLU A 118 -14.73 -18.98 -22.59
CA GLU A 118 -15.42 -18.45 -21.42
C GLU A 118 -15.48 -19.48 -20.28
N SER A 119 -15.19 -19.03 -19.07
CA SER A 119 -15.16 -19.86 -17.87
C SER A 119 -15.67 -19.07 -16.67
N PHE A 120 -16.54 -19.70 -15.89
CA PHE A 120 -17.10 -19.09 -14.69
C PHE A 120 -16.34 -19.55 -13.45
N LYS A 121 -15.75 -18.63 -12.71
CA LYS A 121 -15.04 -18.90 -11.45
C LYS A 121 -15.92 -18.48 -10.27
N PRO A 122 -16.41 -19.43 -9.46
CA PRO A 122 -17.18 -19.09 -8.26
C PRO A 122 -16.26 -18.48 -7.20
N MET A 123 -16.78 -17.55 -6.40
CA MET A 123 -16.02 -16.96 -5.29
C MET A 123 -15.86 -17.93 -4.11
N TYR A 124 -16.85 -18.81 -3.90
CA TYR A 124 -16.81 -19.83 -2.87
C TYR A 124 -16.73 -21.22 -3.51
N PRO A 125 -15.81 -22.08 -3.06
CA PRO A 125 -15.78 -23.47 -3.50
C PRO A 125 -17.08 -24.14 -3.08
N ARG A 126 -17.68 -24.92 -3.99
CA ARG A 126 -18.90 -25.66 -3.69
C ARG A 126 -18.57 -26.77 -2.69
N GLU A 127 -19.50 -27.11 -1.81
CA GLU A 127 -19.30 -28.15 -0.79
C GLU A 127 -18.91 -29.52 -1.38
N GLU A 128 -19.28 -29.77 -2.63
CA GLU A 128 -18.97 -30.98 -3.39
C GLU A 128 -17.48 -31.11 -3.73
N ASP A 129 -16.79 -29.98 -3.93
CA ASP A 129 -15.37 -29.93 -4.28
C ASP A 129 -14.49 -30.15 -3.05
N GLN A 130 -14.95 -29.74 -1.87
CA GLN A 130 -14.24 -29.95 -0.59
C GLN A 130 -14.17 -31.43 -0.17
N LYS A 131 -15.08 -32.28 -0.68
CA LYS A 131 -15.09 -33.72 -0.37
C LYS A 131 -14.15 -34.55 -1.24
N ARG A 132 -13.56 -33.95 -2.29
CA ARG A 132 -12.67 -34.63 -3.25
C ARG A 132 -11.19 -34.30 -3.05
N ALA A 133 -10.86 -33.36 -2.15
CA ALA A 133 -9.51 -32.93 -1.82
C ALA A 133 -8.90 -33.73 -0.67
#